data_AF-A0AAE5U9X1-F1
#
_entry.id   AF-A0AAE5U9X1-F1
#
_cell.length_a   1.000
_cell.length_b   1.000
_cell.length_c   1.000
_cell.angle_alpha   90.00
_cell.angle_beta   90.00
_cell.angle_gamma   90.00
#
_symmetry.space_group_name_H-M   'P 1'
#
loop_
_entity.id
_entity.type
_entity.pdbx_description
1 polymer ?
#
loop_
_entity_poly.entity_id
_entity_poly.type
_entity_poly.pdbx_seq_one_letter_code
_entity_poly.pdbx_strand_id
1 'polypeptide(L)'
;MDIIIRNVSATAIKKIDEKAKEKKISRQEFLKGQLETMAFFHEQTNRELQLENMLEKVLQMMGQCSSTMENMNDIMHELMGGDEPL
;
A
#
# COMPACT_ATOMS: atom_id res chain seq x y z
N MET A 1 -5.13 3.16 29.70
CA MET A 1 -6.33 2.33 29.94
C MET A 1 -5.85 0.90 30.02
N ASP A 2 -6.25 0.17 31.06
CA ASP A 2 -5.78 -1.19 31.26
C ASP A 2 -6.82 -2.19 30.74
N ILE A 3 -6.35 -3.19 30.01
CA ILE A 3 -7.20 -4.22 29.39
C ILE A 3 -6.84 -5.57 30.02
N ILE A 4 -7.84 -6.28 30.53
CA ILE A 4 -7.68 -7.63 31.09
C ILE A 4 -8.41 -8.62 30.18
N ILE A 5 -7.65 -9.54 29.57
CA ILE A 5 -8.20 -10.60 28.73
C ILE A 5 -8.35 -11.86 29.57
N ARG A 6 -9.60 -12.35 29.72
CA ARG A 6 -9.92 -13.54 30.52
C ARG A 6 -10.23 -14.73 29.62
N ASN A 7 -10.18 -15.93 30.19
CA ASN A 7 -10.58 -17.19 29.54
C ASN A 7 -9.80 -17.49 28.24
N VAL A 8 -8.54 -17.07 28.16
CA VAL A 8 -7.64 -17.44 27.05
C VAL A 8 -7.16 -18.88 27.28
N SER A 9 -7.22 -19.71 26.23
CA SER A 9 -6.75 -21.10 26.31
C SER A 9 -5.26 -21.17 26.67
N ALA A 10 -4.87 -22.18 27.45
CA ALA A 10 -3.48 -22.37 27.85
C ALA A 10 -2.54 -22.49 26.64
N THR A 11 -2.99 -23.14 25.56
CA THR A 11 -2.24 -23.27 24.31
C THR A 11 -1.99 -21.91 23.66
N ALA A 12 -2.97 -21.01 23.65
CA ALA A 12 -2.80 -19.68 23.11
C ALA A 12 -1.83 -18.83 23.96
N ILE A 13 -1.96 -18.89 25.29
CA ILE A 13 -1.01 -18.21 26.20
C ILE A 13 0.42 -18.66 25.95
N LYS A 14 0.64 -19.97 25.82
CA LYS A 14 1.97 -20.54 25.55
C LYS A 14 2.57 -20.01 24.24
N LYS A 15 1.78 -19.98 23.17
CA LYS A 15 2.22 -19.41 21.87
C LYS A 15 2.55 -17.92 21.97
N ILE A 16 1.76 -17.15 22.72
CA ILE A 16 2.02 -15.72 22.96
C ILE A 16 3.36 -15.56 23.70
N ASP A 17 3.62 -16.38 24.71
CA ASP A 17 4.88 -16.34 25.46
C ASP A 17 6.09 -16.70 24.62
N GLU A 18 5.97 -17.73 23.79
CA GLU A 18 7.02 -18.13 22.85
C GLU A 18 7.36 -16.97 21.90
N LYS A 19 6.35 -16.33 21.31
CA LYS A 19 6.54 -15.17 20.41
C LYS A 19 7.12 -13.95 21.11
N ALA A 20 6.72 -13.68 22.35
CA ALA A 20 7.29 -12.59 23.13
C ALA A 20 8.78 -12.86 23.45
N LYS A 21 9.12 -14.10 23.81
CA LYS A 21 10.50 -14.54 24.08
C LYS A 21 11.38 -14.49 22.83
N GLU A 22 10.89 -14.95 21.68
CA GLU A 22 11.59 -14.84 20.39
C GLU A 22 12.01 -13.39 20.10
N LYS A 23 11.13 -12.44 20.41
CA LYS A 23 11.36 -11.00 20.24
C LYS A 23 12.11 -10.34 21.41
N LYS A 24 12.47 -11.09 22.46
CA LYS A 24 13.11 -10.59 23.69
C LYS A 24 12.34 -9.46 24.38
N ILE A 25 11.01 -9.51 24.32
CA ILE A 25 10.12 -8.52 24.96
C ILE A 25 9.19 -9.20 25.96
N SER A 26 8.54 -8.41 26.81
CA SER A 26 7.54 -8.93 27.73
C SER A 26 6.27 -9.37 26.99
N ARG A 27 5.51 -10.30 27.58
CA ARG A 27 4.17 -10.68 27.10
C ARG A 27 3.27 -9.45 26.93
N GLN A 28 3.34 -8.51 27.88
CA GLN A 28 2.54 -7.29 27.87
C GLN A 28 2.91 -6.39 26.68
N GLU A 29 4.21 -6.17 26.47
CA GLU A 29 4.73 -5.39 25.34
C GLU A 29 4.27 -6.00 24.01
N PHE A 30 4.36 -7.32 23.90
CA PHE A 30 3.92 -8.05 22.71
C PHE A 30 2.42 -7.88 22.46
N LEU A 31 1.58 -8.10 23.48
CA LEU A 31 0.13 -7.99 23.35
C LEU A 31 -0.31 -6.56 23.02
N LYS A 32 0.32 -5.56 23.66
CA LYS A 32 0.11 -4.14 23.34
C LYS A 32 0.41 -3.87 21.87
N GLY A 33 1.58 -4.27 21.39
CA GLY A 33 1.96 -4.05 19.99
C GLY A 33 1.02 -4.74 19.00
N GLN A 34 0.54 -5.94 19.31
CA GLN A 34 -0.45 -6.63 18.48
C GLN A 34 -1.81 -5.91 18.45
N LEU A 35 -2.27 -5.39 19.59
CA LEU A 35 -3.53 -4.63 19.68
C LEU A 35 -3.44 -3.29 18.94
N GLU A 36 -2.35 -2.55 19.13
CA GLU A 36 -2.09 -1.30 18.40
C GLU A 36 -2.01 -1.57 16.90
N THR A 37 -1.28 -2.62 16.49
CA THR A 37 -1.25 -3.04 15.09
C THR A 37 -2.66 -3.31 14.58
N MET A 38 -3.48 -4.11 15.27
CA MET A 38 -4.86 -4.37 14.82
C MET A 38 -5.71 -3.11 14.69
N ALA A 39 -5.56 -2.15 15.61
CA ALA A 39 -6.30 -0.89 15.58
C ALA A 39 -5.91 -0.02 14.37
N PHE A 40 -4.62 0.02 14.02
CA PHE A 40 -4.11 0.83 12.91
C PHE A 40 -4.10 0.10 11.56
N PHE A 41 -4.10 -1.24 11.55
CA PHE A 41 -3.92 -2.05 10.34
C PHE A 41 -5.06 -1.82 9.34
N HIS A 42 -6.31 -1.73 9.81
CA HIS A 42 -7.44 -1.45 8.93
C HIS A 42 -7.33 -0.08 8.26
N GLU A 43 -6.84 0.93 8.98
CA GLU A 43 -6.64 2.27 8.43
C GLU A 43 -5.49 2.29 7.41
N GLN A 44 -4.39 1.59 7.71
CA GLN A 44 -3.24 1.52 6.81
C GLN A 44 -3.52 0.72 5.54
N THR A 45 -4.18 -0.44 5.62
CA THR A 45 -4.53 -1.21 4.41
C THR A 45 -5.48 -0.42 3.51
N ASN A 46 -6.45 0.30 4.07
CA ASN A 46 -7.35 1.12 3.27
C ASN A 46 -6.63 2.31 2.63
N ARG A 47 -5.70 2.95 3.36
CA ARG A 47 -4.87 4.04 2.84
C ARG A 47 -3.92 3.57 1.74
N GLU A 48 -3.29 2.41 1.92
CA GLU A 48 -2.39 1.79 0.93
C GLU A 48 -3.15 1.43 -0.35
N LEU A 49 -4.32 0.80 -0.23
CA LEU A 49 -5.20 0.51 -1.38
C LEU A 49 -5.63 1.80 -2.11
N GLN A 50 -5.94 2.87 -1.38
CA GLN A 50 -6.27 4.16 -2.01
C GLN A 50 -5.07 4.76 -2.76
N LEU A 51 -3.86 4.63 -2.22
CA LEU A 51 -2.64 5.10 -2.87
C LEU A 51 -2.32 4.30 -4.14
N GLU A 52 -2.46 2.97 -4.09
CA GLU A 52 -2.30 2.10 -5.28
C GLU A 52 -3.29 2.48 -6.38
N ASN A 53 -4.58 2.65 -6.04
CA ASN A 53 -5.59 3.09 -7.00
C ASN A 53 -5.28 4.48 -7.60
N MET A 54 -4.68 5.37 -6.82
CA MET A 54 -4.29 6.70 -7.31
C MET A 54 -3.11 6.61 -8.27
N LEU A 55 -2.10 5.77 -7.96
CA LEU A 55 -0.95 5.53 -8.84
C LEU A 55 -1.39 4.93 -10.18
N GLU A 56 -2.30 3.95 -10.15
CA GLU A 56 -2.84 3.35 -11.38
C GLU A 56 -3.51 4.40 -12.28
N LYS A 57 -4.35 5.28 -11.69
CA LYS A 57 -4.98 6.37 -12.44
C LYS A 57 -3.98 7.37 -13.01
N VAL A 58 -2.92 7.70 -12.26
CA VAL A 58 -1.86 8.59 -12.76
C VAL A 58 -1.14 7.96 -13.93
N LEU A 59 -0.76 6.67 -13.84
CA LEU A 59 -0.12 5.96 -14.93
C LEU A 59 -1.01 5.89 -16.18
N GLN A 60 -2.32 5.64 -15.99
CA GLN A 60 -3.28 5.64 -17.08
C GLN A 60 -3.36 7.02 -17.77
N MET A 61 -3.47 8.10 -17.00
CA MET A 61 -3.50 9.46 -17.55
C MET A 61 -2.19 9.82 -18.27
N MET A 62 -1.03 9.41 -17.73
CA MET A 62 0.26 9.62 -18.39
C MET A 62 0.33 8.87 -19.73
N GLY A 63 -0.16 7.63 -19.78
CA GLY A 63 -0.28 6.88 -21.04
C GLY A 63 -1.17 7.59 -22.05
N GLN A 64 -2.33 8.08 -21.62
CA GLN A 64 -3.24 8.86 -22.46
C GLN A 64 -2.61 10.17 -22.96
N CYS A 65 -1.88 10.89 -22.09
CA CYS A 65 -1.14 12.08 -22.47
C CYS A 65 -0.07 11.76 -23.52
N SER A 66 0.71 10.69 -23.32
CA SER A 66 1.74 10.25 -24.29
C SER A 66 1.11 9.97 -25.65
N SER A 67 0.06 9.16 -25.70
CA SER A 67 -0.63 8.85 -26.96
C SER A 67 -1.25 10.09 -27.60
N THR A 68 -1.78 11.02 -26.80
CA THR A 68 -2.31 12.29 -27.33
C THR A 68 -1.19 13.15 -27.91
N MET A 69 -0.02 13.20 -27.27
CA MET A 69 1.14 13.94 -27.78
C MET A 69 1.73 13.31 -29.04
N GLU A 70 1.79 11.98 -29.12
CA GLU A 70 2.19 11.25 -30.34
C GLU A 70 1.23 11.57 -31.49
N ASN A 71 -0.07 11.42 -31.29
CA ASN A 71 -1.08 11.78 -32.30
C ASN A 71 -0.97 13.25 -32.73
N MET A 72 -0.67 14.16 -31.80
CA MET A 72 -0.52 15.58 -32.10
C MET A 72 0.75 15.84 -32.92
N ASN A 73 1.84 15.13 -32.63
CA ASN A 73 3.08 15.20 -33.38
C ASN A 73 2.91 14.64 -34.80
N ASP A 74 2.17 13.54 -34.96
CA ASP A 74 1.84 12.96 -36.26
C ASP A 74 1.01 13.92 -37.11
N ILE A 75 -0.03 14.53 -36.52
CA ILE A 75 -0.85 15.56 -37.19
C ILE A 75 0.01 16.77 -37.59
N MET A 76 0.92 17.23 -36.73
CA MET A 76 1.83 18.33 -37.08
C MET A 76 2.75 17.94 -38.24
N HIS A 77 3.30 16.72 -38.25
CA HIS A 77 4.15 16.25 -39.33
C HIS A 77 3.40 16.19 -40.67
N GLU A 78 2.14 15.72 -40.67
CA GLU A 78 1.29 15.72 -41.87
C GLU A 78 0.99 17.14 -42.37
N LEU A 79 0.69 18.08 -41.46
CA LEU A 79 0.38 19.47 -41.80
C LEU A 79 1.60 20.26 -42.29
N MET A 80 2.80 19.92 -41.82
CA MET A 80 4.05 20.54 -42.29
C MET A 80 4.52 20.01 -43.65
N GLY A 81 3.76 19.08 -44.26
CA GLY A 81 4.09 18.47 -45.55
C GLY A 81 5.20 17.44 -45.36
N GLY A 82 4.83 16.18 -45.15
CA GLY A 82 5.79 15.07 -45.04
C GLY A 82 6.82 15.10 -46.17
N ASP A 83 8.09 15.22 -45.79
CA ASP A 83 9.31 15.25 -46.60
C ASP A 83 9.29 16.15 -47.86
N GLU A 84 9.78 17.39 -47.72
CA GLU A 84 10.65 17.94 -48.75
C GLU A 84 12.04 17.28 -48.57
N PRO A 85 12.53 16.47 -49.53
CA PRO A 85 13.82 15.82 -49.40
C PRO A 85 14.94 16.87 -49.44
N LEU A 86 15.82 16.85 -48.44
CA LEU A 86 17.10 17.57 -48.45
C LEU A 86 18.04 17.01 -49.53
#